data_AF-A0A2E7R458-F1
#
_entry.id   AF-A0A2E7R458-F1
#
_cell.length_a   1.000
_cell.length_b   1.000
_cell.length_c   1.000
_cell.angle_alpha   90.00
_cell.angle_beta   90.00
_cell.angle_gamma   90.00
#
_symmetry.space_group_name_H-M   'P 1'
#
loop_
_entity.id
_entity.type
_entity.pdbx_description
1 polymer ?
#
loop_
_entity_poly.entity_id
_entity_poly.type
_entity_poly.pdbx_seq_one_letter_code
_entity_poly.pdbx_strand_id
1 'polypeptide(L)'
;MDWDQIAIVAQIASGFATLAVAIFLASQLRLQHQDAQRELTFASENRQENLLLATVADASLAEAMVRGNEDFVGLSPSDKFRVDVIYQQMFLMSGSLWRLGRDGASTDRVKIQFGLLFDRRGMRQYYELRGRTFLYDDALRAIGDSVFQKFAGREVDLSLSEI
;
A
#
# COMPACT_ATOMS: atom_id res chain seq x y z
N MET A 1 60.32 24.80 13.40
CA MET A 1 59.00 24.56 12.81
C MET A 1 58.35 25.92 12.70
N ASP A 2 57.99 26.33 11.49
CA ASP A 2 57.42 27.65 11.23
C ASP A 2 55.91 27.67 11.56
N TRP A 3 55.36 28.84 11.91
CA TRP A 3 53.94 28.99 12.24
C TRP A 3 53.03 28.58 11.07
N ASP A 4 53.48 28.79 9.84
CA ASP A 4 52.78 28.37 8.63
C ASP A 4 52.68 26.85 8.49
N GLN A 5 53.72 26.11 8.89
CA GLN A 5 53.70 24.65 8.87
C GLN A 5 52.71 24.08 9.89
N ILE A 6 52.62 24.71 11.07
CA ILE A 6 51.63 24.36 12.10
C ILE A 6 50.21 24.61 11.57
N ALA A 7 49.97 25.76 10.94
CA ALA A 7 48.68 26.12 10.39
C ALA A 7 48.21 25.13 9.30
N ILE A 8 49.11 24.74 8.39
CA ILE A 8 48.81 23.76 7.34
C ILE A 8 48.43 22.39 7.94
N VAL A 9 49.21 21.90 8.91
CA VAL A 9 48.92 20.62 9.59
C VAL A 9 47.58 20.68 10.32
N ALA A 10 47.31 21.78 11.04
CA ALA A 10 46.05 21.99 11.74
C ALA A 10 44.86 21.99 10.76
N GLN A 11 44.97 22.68 9.63
CA GLN A 11 43.91 22.75 8.63
C GLN A 11 43.64 21.39 7.97
N ILE A 12 44.69 20.63 7.66
CA ILE A 12 44.55 19.26 7.14
C ILE A 12 43.85 18.37 8.18
N ALA A 13 44.28 18.44 9.44
CA ALA A 13 43.66 17.68 10.53
C ALA A 13 42.18 18.06 10.73
N SER A 14 41.84 19.34 10.66
CA SER A 14 40.45 19.82 10.69
C SER A 14 39.64 19.29 9.50
N GLY A 15 40.20 19.31 8.29
CA GLY A 15 39.56 18.76 7.10
C GLY A 15 39.27 17.26 7.23
N PHE A 16 40.23 16.49 7.75
CA PHE A 16 40.03 15.07 8.06
C PHE A 16 38.95 14.85 9.13
N ALA A 17 38.91 15.69 10.17
CA ALA A 17 37.88 15.61 11.19
C ALA A 17 36.48 15.87 10.62
N THR A 18 36.32 16.89 9.75
CA THR A 18 35.06 17.16 9.06
C THR A 18 34.65 16.00 8.15
N LEU A 19 35.59 15.42 7.40
CA LEU A 19 35.30 14.27 6.54
C LEU A 19 34.86 13.06 7.36
N ALA A 20 35.52 12.78 8.48
CA ALA A 20 35.16 11.68 9.38
C ALA A 20 33.72 11.85 9.92
N VAL A 21 33.36 13.08 10.33
CA VAL A 21 31.99 13.39 10.77
C VAL A 21 30.98 13.22 9.63
N ALA A 22 31.30 13.66 8.42
CA ALA A 22 30.41 13.50 7.27
C ALA A 22 30.16 12.02 6.93
N ILE A 23 31.20 11.18 6.96
CA ILE A 23 31.09 9.73 6.74
C ILE A 23 30.24 9.08 7.83
N PHE A 24 30.43 9.48 9.09
CA PHE A 24 29.64 8.99 10.21
C PHE A 24 28.16 9.36 10.07
N LEU A 25 27.85 10.60 9.71
CA LEU A 25 26.48 11.07 9.45
C LEU A 25 25.83 10.34 8.28
N ALA A 26 26.55 10.15 7.17
CA ALA A 26 26.06 9.38 6.04
C ALA A 26 25.73 7.93 6.42
N SER A 27 26.56 7.33 7.29
CA SER A 27 26.34 5.97 7.81
C SER A 27 25.11 5.91 8.71
N GLN A 28 24.93 6.89 9.60
CA GLN A 28 23.73 7.00 10.44
C GLN A 28 22.47 7.18 9.60
N LEU A 29 22.47 8.05 8.60
CA LEU A 29 21.32 8.29 7.74
C LEU A 29 20.90 7.01 7.01
N ARG A 30 21.87 6.22 6.54
CA ARG A 30 21.61 4.92 5.91
C ARG A 30 20.98 3.93 6.88
N LEU A 31 21.46 3.84 8.11
CA LEU A 31 20.89 2.97 9.15
C LEU A 31 19.46 3.42 9.52
N GLN A 32 19.26 4.71 9.77
CA GLN A 32 17.96 5.29 10.06
C GLN A 32 16.95 5.06 8.94
N HIS A 33 17.38 5.16 7.67
CA HIS A 33 16.51 4.88 6.54
C HIS A 33 16.05 3.42 6.50
N GLN A 34 16.95 2.47 6.78
CA GLN A 34 16.60 1.06 6.85
C GLN A 34 15.64 0.74 8.00
N ASP A 35 15.88 1.35 9.17
CA ASP A 35 15.01 1.15 10.33
C ASP A 35 13.61 1.76 10.10
N ALA A 36 13.54 2.96 9.52
CA ALA A 36 12.27 3.58 9.15
C ALA A 36 11.48 2.74 8.14
N GLN A 37 12.15 2.16 7.13
CA GLN A 37 11.50 1.25 6.19
C GLN A 37 10.94 -0.01 6.87
N ARG A 38 11.68 -0.58 7.82
CA ARG A 38 11.23 -1.75 8.60
C ARG A 38 10.03 -1.40 9.48
N GLU A 39 10.08 -0.28 10.19
CA GLU A 39 8.99 0.18 11.05
C GLU A 39 7.71 0.44 10.25
N LEU A 40 7.81 1.13 9.10
CA LEU A 40 6.68 1.35 8.20
C LEU A 40 6.08 0.05 7.67
N THR A 41 6.93 -0.92 7.33
CA THR A 41 6.50 -2.25 6.88
C THR A 41 5.74 -2.96 7.99
N PHE A 42 6.33 -3.02 9.19
CA PHE A 42 5.72 -3.66 10.35
C PHE A 42 4.39 -3.01 10.74
N ALA A 43 4.31 -1.67 10.76
CA ALA A 43 3.08 -0.96 11.04
C ALA A 43 1.98 -1.22 9.99
N SER A 44 2.37 -1.31 8.71
CA SER A 44 1.45 -1.66 7.63
C SER A 44 0.93 -3.10 7.76
N GLU A 45 1.80 -4.06 8.08
CA GLU A 45 1.43 -5.46 8.27
C GLU A 45 0.52 -5.63 9.48
N ASN A 46 0.86 -5.02 10.61
CA ASN A 46 0.03 -5.04 11.81
C ASN A 46 -1.36 -4.41 11.57
N ARG A 47 -1.44 -3.30 10.80
CA ARG A 47 -2.73 -2.73 10.41
C ARG A 47 -3.55 -3.72 9.56
N GLN A 48 -2.92 -4.43 8.63
CA GLN A 48 -3.58 -5.42 7.79
C GLN A 48 -4.08 -6.62 8.61
N GLU A 49 -3.25 -7.12 9.52
CA GLU A 49 -3.59 -8.22 10.42
C GLU A 49 -4.77 -7.85 11.33
N ASN A 50 -4.75 -6.66 11.94
CA ASN A 50 -5.85 -6.19 12.78
C ASN A 50 -7.19 -6.10 12.04
N LEU A 51 -7.19 -5.67 10.77
CA LEU A 51 -8.41 -5.64 9.94
C LEU A 51 -8.94 -7.05 9.66
N LEU A 52 -8.05 -8.00 9.38
CA LEU A 52 -8.42 -9.40 9.16
C LEU A 52 -8.96 -10.03 10.46
N LEU A 53 -8.29 -9.82 11.58
CA LEU A 53 -8.73 -10.32 12.88
C LEU A 53 -10.09 -9.74 13.28
N ALA A 54 -10.31 -8.43 13.08
CA ALA A 54 -11.60 -7.81 13.33
C ALA A 54 -12.73 -8.43 12.48
N THR A 55 -12.42 -8.78 11.22
CA THR A 55 -13.39 -9.42 10.32
C THR A 55 -13.74 -10.84 10.75
N VAL A 56 -12.77 -11.60 11.27
CA VAL A 56 -12.96 -13.01 11.65
C VAL A 56 -13.52 -13.16 13.07
N ALA A 57 -13.19 -12.23 13.98
CA ALA A 57 -13.63 -12.29 15.38
C ALA A 57 -15.11 -11.94 15.57
N ASP A 58 -15.68 -11.09 14.72
CA ASP A 58 -17.11 -10.74 14.75
C ASP A 58 -17.88 -11.61 13.75
N ALA A 59 -18.67 -12.56 14.26
CA ALA A 59 -19.45 -13.48 13.44
C ALA A 59 -20.43 -12.74 12.49
N SER A 60 -21.04 -11.64 12.95
CA SER A 60 -21.99 -10.88 12.14
C SER A 60 -21.29 -10.13 10.99
N LEU A 61 -20.07 -9.64 11.23
CA LEU A 61 -19.24 -9.03 10.20
C LEU A 61 -18.71 -10.10 9.22
N ALA A 62 -18.26 -11.25 9.74
CA ALA A 62 -17.81 -12.36 8.91
C ALA A 62 -18.92 -12.82 7.94
N GLU A 63 -20.14 -13.00 8.45
CA GLU A 63 -21.30 -13.35 7.62
C GLU A 63 -21.66 -12.26 6.60
N ALA A 64 -21.64 -10.98 7.00
CA ALA A 64 -21.87 -9.87 6.09
C ALA A 64 -20.80 -9.83 4.99
N MET A 65 -19.54 -10.10 5.31
CA MET A 65 -18.44 -10.17 4.35
C MET A 65 -18.59 -11.36 3.40
N VAL A 66 -19.06 -12.51 3.86
CA VAL A 66 -19.37 -13.66 2.98
C VAL A 66 -20.45 -13.26 1.98
N ARG A 67 -21.60 -12.75 2.45
CA ARG A 67 -22.68 -12.26 1.56
C ARG A 67 -22.18 -11.17 0.62
N GLY A 68 -21.38 -10.25 1.13
CA GLY A 68 -20.83 -9.14 0.36
C GLY A 68 -19.87 -9.59 -0.72
N ASN A 69 -19.10 -10.67 -0.51
CA ASN A 69 -18.24 -11.27 -1.52
C ASN A 69 -19.05 -11.97 -2.63
N GLU A 70 -20.25 -12.44 -2.33
CA GLU A 70 -21.16 -13.09 -3.30
C GLU A 70 -21.97 -12.06 -4.10
N ASP A 71 -22.60 -11.10 -3.42
CA ASP A 71 -23.39 -10.04 -4.02
C ASP A 71 -23.38 -8.77 -3.14
N PHE A 72 -22.46 -7.85 -3.46
CA PHE A 72 -22.33 -6.58 -2.75
C PHE A 72 -23.54 -5.66 -2.98
N VAL A 73 -24.12 -5.70 -4.18
CA VAL A 73 -25.23 -4.81 -4.57
C VAL A 73 -26.51 -5.16 -3.83
N GLY A 74 -26.78 -6.46 -3.64
CA GLY A 74 -27.95 -6.97 -2.96
C GLY A 74 -27.90 -6.92 -1.43
N LEU A 75 -26.84 -6.39 -0.82
CA LEU A 75 -26.73 -6.30 0.64
C LEU A 75 -27.80 -5.40 1.27
N SER A 76 -28.23 -5.77 2.48
CA SER A 76 -29.03 -4.88 3.33
C SER A 76 -28.25 -3.59 3.63
N PRO A 77 -28.91 -2.46 3.93
CA PRO A 77 -28.21 -1.20 4.19
C PRO A 77 -27.16 -1.29 5.31
N SER A 78 -27.44 -2.04 6.38
CA SER A 78 -26.49 -2.24 7.49
C SER A 78 -25.29 -3.09 7.10
N ASP A 79 -25.50 -4.17 6.35
CA ASP A 79 -24.41 -5.02 5.89
C ASP A 79 -23.58 -4.31 4.83
N LYS A 80 -24.23 -3.58 3.93
CA LYS A 80 -23.56 -2.78 2.89
C LYS A 80 -22.63 -1.77 3.52
N PHE A 81 -23.06 -1.05 4.57
CA PHE A 81 -22.19 -0.14 5.30
C PHE A 81 -20.96 -0.85 5.90
N ARG A 82 -21.16 -1.98 6.58
CA ARG A 82 -20.07 -2.74 7.22
C ARG A 82 -19.04 -3.23 6.20
N VAL A 83 -19.52 -3.82 5.10
CA VAL A 83 -18.67 -4.38 4.04
C VAL A 83 -17.97 -3.28 3.26
N ASP A 84 -18.66 -2.18 2.95
CA ASP A 84 -18.11 -1.05 2.21
C ASP A 84 -16.89 -0.44 2.89
N VAL A 85 -16.94 -0.23 4.22
CA VAL A 85 -15.79 0.30 4.98
C VAL A 85 -14.57 -0.61 4.83
N ILE A 86 -14.76 -1.93 4.90
CA ILE A 86 -13.67 -2.89 4.77
C ILE A 86 -13.14 -2.92 3.33
N TYR A 87 -14.02 -2.94 2.33
CA TYR A 87 -13.65 -2.96 0.92
C TYR A 87 -12.88 -1.68 0.53
N GLN A 88 -13.40 -0.50 0.90
CA GLN A 88 -12.73 0.78 0.72
C GLN A 88 -11.30 0.74 1.29
N GLN A 89 -11.14 0.22 2.50
CA GLN A 89 -9.83 0.11 3.15
C GLN A 89 -8.87 -0.82 2.37
N MET A 90 -9.37 -1.91 1.77
CA MET A 90 -8.54 -2.80 0.93
C MET A 90 -8.01 -2.08 -0.34
N PHE A 91 -8.84 -1.27 -1.00
CA PHE A 91 -8.41 -0.51 -2.19
C PHE A 91 -7.45 0.63 -1.82
N LEU A 92 -7.73 1.37 -0.75
CA LEU A 92 -6.83 2.41 -0.23
C LEU A 92 -5.46 1.84 0.15
N MET A 93 -5.44 0.65 0.79
CA MET A 93 -4.22 -0.05 1.11
C MET A 93 -3.44 -0.44 -0.15
N SER A 94 -4.12 -0.96 -1.19
CA SER A 94 -3.49 -1.30 -2.47
C SER A 94 -2.83 -0.07 -3.11
N GLY A 95 -3.51 1.08 -3.11
CA GLY A 95 -2.95 2.35 -3.58
C GLY A 95 -1.76 2.85 -2.75
N SER A 96 -1.82 2.67 -1.42
CA SER A 96 -0.71 3.03 -0.54
C SER A 96 0.52 2.16 -0.76
N LEU A 97 0.35 0.84 -0.87
CA LEU A 97 1.45 -0.10 -1.08
C LEU A 97 2.13 0.12 -2.44
N TRP A 98 1.34 0.45 -3.48
CA TRP A 98 1.85 0.85 -4.78
C TRP A 98 2.76 2.08 -4.70
N ARG A 99 2.29 3.17 -4.07
CA ARG A 99 3.07 4.43 -3.95
C ARG A 99 4.35 4.26 -3.14
N LEU A 100 4.37 3.37 -2.16
CA LEU A 100 5.57 3.07 -1.38
C LEU A 100 6.61 2.27 -2.18
N GLY A 101 6.28 1.81 -3.39
CA GLY A 101 7.17 0.99 -4.19
C GLY A 101 7.57 -0.29 -3.45
N ARG A 102 6.65 -0.87 -2.66
CA ARG A 102 6.93 -1.99 -1.74
C ARG A 102 7.64 -3.16 -2.43
N ASP A 103 7.30 -3.42 -3.69
CA ASP A 103 7.89 -4.52 -4.48
C ASP A 103 8.81 -4.02 -5.60
N GLY A 104 9.28 -2.77 -5.49
CA GLY A 104 10.10 -2.12 -6.50
C GLY A 104 9.35 -2.00 -7.84
N ALA A 105 9.94 -2.52 -8.91
CA ALA A 105 9.40 -2.45 -10.26
C ALA A 105 8.45 -3.62 -10.62
N SER A 106 8.29 -4.62 -9.74
CA SER A 106 7.41 -5.77 -10.05
C SER A 106 5.94 -5.41 -9.88
N THR A 107 5.14 -5.77 -10.88
CA THR A 107 3.67 -5.63 -10.84
C THR A 107 2.97 -6.92 -10.37
N ASP A 108 3.72 -8.00 -10.15
CA ASP A 108 3.15 -9.34 -9.98
C ASP A 108 2.36 -9.47 -8.69
N ARG A 109 2.87 -8.92 -7.58
CA ARG A 109 2.13 -8.94 -6.29
C ARG A 109 0.78 -8.23 -6.43
N VAL A 110 0.76 -7.06 -7.06
CA VAL A 110 -0.45 -6.27 -7.25
C VAL A 110 -1.46 -7.03 -8.11
N LYS A 111 -1.01 -7.70 -9.17
CA LYS A 111 -1.86 -8.56 -9.99
C LYS A 111 -2.43 -9.73 -9.19
N ILE A 112 -1.63 -10.38 -8.35
CA ILE A 112 -2.10 -11.46 -7.46
C ILE A 112 -3.12 -10.92 -6.47
N GLN A 113 -2.85 -9.77 -5.84
CA GLN A 113 -3.74 -9.15 -4.87
C GLN A 113 -5.10 -8.81 -5.49
N PHE A 114 -5.12 -8.13 -6.64
CA PHE A 114 -6.37 -7.89 -7.36
C PHE A 114 -7.02 -9.18 -7.84
N GLY A 115 -6.26 -10.21 -8.19
CA GLY A 115 -6.80 -11.52 -8.53
C GLY A 115 -7.57 -12.16 -7.38
N LEU A 116 -7.03 -12.09 -6.16
CA LEU A 116 -7.70 -12.59 -4.95
C LEU A 116 -8.96 -11.79 -4.60
N LEU A 117 -8.97 -10.49 -4.87
CA LEU A 117 -10.16 -9.65 -4.71
C LEU A 117 -11.20 -10.01 -5.78
N PHE A 118 -10.83 -9.93 -7.05
CA PHE A 118 -11.73 -10.09 -8.19
C PHE A 118 -12.12 -11.53 -8.50
N ASP A 119 -11.61 -12.53 -7.78
CA ASP A 119 -12.21 -13.87 -7.76
C ASP A 119 -13.68 -13.82 -7.28
N ARG A 120 -13.98 -12.88 -6.37
CA ARG A 120 -15.28 -12.72 -5.73
C ARG A 120 -16.17 -11.77 -6.52
N ARG A 121 -17.41 -12.18 -6.79
CA ARG A 121 -18.36 -11.38 -7.58
C ARG A 121 -18.65 -10.01 -6.96
N GLY A 122 -18.82 -9.97 -5.64
CA GLY A 122 -19.08 -8.73 -4.92
C GLY A 122 -17.95 -7.71 -4.97
N MET A 123 -16.69 -8.18 -4.97
CA MET A 123 -15.53 -7.29 -5.16
C MET A 123 -15.48 -6.71 -6.57
N ARG A 124 -15.89 -7.47 -7.59
CA ARG A 124 -16.02 -6.96 -8.96
C ARG A 124 -17.09 -5.89 -9.05
N GLN A 125 -18.28 -6.14 -8.48
CA GLN A 125 -19.35 -5.14 -8.39
C GLN A 125 -18.87 -3.88 -7.65
N TYR A 126 -18.19 -4.06 -6.52
CA TYR A 126 -17.65 -2.95 -5.75
C TYR A 126 -16.64 -2.11 -6.54
N TYR A 127 -15.77 -2.78 -7.30
CA TYR A 127 -14.75 -2.11 -8.10
C TYR A 127 -15.35 -1.12 -9.09
N GLU A 128 -16.40 -1.55 -9.80
CA GLU A 128 -17.11 -0.72 -10.78
C GLU A 128 -17.86 0.44 -10.13
N LEU A 129 -18.51 0.19 -9.00
CA LEU A 129 -19.27 1.22 -8.28
C LEU A 129 -18.34 2.29 -7.68
N ARG A 130 -17.31 1.87 -6.94
CA ARG A 130 -16.46 2.78 -6.16
C ARG A 130 -15.00 2.35 -6.04
N GLY A 131 -14.68 1.07 -5.97
CA GLY A 131 -13.30 0.60 -5.69
C GLY A 131 -12.24 1.17 -6.63
N ARG A 132 -12.59 1.38 -7.90
CA ARG A 132 -11.71 1.97 -8.91
C ARG A 132 -11.32 3.42 -8.63
N THR A 133 -12.19 4.22 -8.00
CA THR A 133 -11.91 5.65 -7.74
C THR A 133 -10.84 5.85 -6.66
N PHE A 134 -10.66 4.87 -5.77
CA PHE A 134 -9.59 4.88 -4.77
C PHE A 134 -8.21 4.54 -5.34
N LEU A 135 -8.12 4.09 -6.59
CA LEU A 135 -6.87 3.87 -7.30
C LEU A 135 -6.49 5.14 -8.08
N TYR A 136 -5.79 6.05 -7.42
CA TYR A 136 -5.43 7.36 -7.98
C TYR A 136 -4.36 7.31 -9.10
N ASP A 137 -3.51 6.29 -9.09
CA ASP A 137 -2.44 6.11 -10.08
C ASP A 137 -2.98 5.39 -11.33
N ASP A 138 -2.75 5.96 -12.52
CA ASP A 138 -3.27 5.43 -13.78
C ASP A 138 -2.69 4.06 -14.14
N ALA A 139 -1.41 3.80 -13.81
CA ALA A 139 -0.79 2.51 -14.08
C ALA A 139 -1.36 1.44 -13.14
N LEU A 140 -1.55 1.77 -11.86
CA LEU A 140 -2.23 0.88 -10.92
C LEU A 140 -3.67 0.59 -11.35
N ARG A 141 -4.38 1.63 -11.82
CA ARG A 141 -5.76 1.50 -12.30
C ARG A 141 -5.83 0.61 -13.54
N ALA A 142 -4.90 0.77 -14.49
CA ALA A 142 -4.80 -0.10 -15.67
C ALA A 142 -4.52 -1.56 -15.30
N ILE A 143 -3.68 -1.82 -14.28
CA ILE A 143 -3.47 -3.17 -13.75
C ILE A 143 -4.79 -3.71 -13.17
N GLY A 144 -5.49 -2.91 -12.36
CA GLY A 144 -6.80 -3.28 -11.81
C GLY A 144 -7.81 -3.63 -12.91
N ASP A 145 -7.98 -2.76 -13.91
CA ASP A 145 -8.88 -2.94 -15.04
C ASP A 145 -8.54 -4.22 -15.82
N SER A 146 -7.25 -4.49 -16.07
CA SER A 146 -6.78 -5.71 -16.74
C SER A 146 -7.09 -6.99 -15.96
N VAL A 147 -6.86 -6.99 -14.64
CA VAL A 147 -7.17 -8.14 -13.80
C VAL A 147 -8.68 -8.32 -13.67
N PHE A 148 -9.44 -7.22 -13.54
CA PHE A 148 -10.89 -7.24 -13.54
C PHE A 148 -11.41 -7.92 -14.82
N GLN A 149 -10.93 -7.50 -15.99
CA GLN A 149 -11.35 -8.05 -17.28
C GLN A 149 -11.13 -9.56 -17.36
N LYS A 150 -10.00 -10.06 -16.82
CA LYS A 150 -9.71 -11.49 -16.76
C LYS A 150 -10.75 -12.28 -15.97
N PHE A 151 -11.26 -11.74 -14.86
CA PHE A 151 -12.23 -12.43 -14.00
C PHE A 151 -13.69 -12.16 -14.39
N ALA A 152 -13.99 -10.96 -14.90
CA ALA A 152 -15.34 -10.57 -15.31
C ALA A 152 -15.68 -11.05 -16.74
N GLY A 153 -14.68 -11.30 -17.57
CA GLY A 153 -14.86 -11.59 -19.00
C GLY A 153 -15.32 -10.38 -19.83
N ARG A 154 -15.30 -9.19 -19.24
CA ARG A 154 -15.71 -7.92 -19.85
C ARG A 154 -14.93 -6.75 -19.25
N GLU A 155 -14.89 -5.63 -19.94
CA GLU A 155 -14.32 -4.40 -19.42
C GLU A 155 -15.14 -3.84 -18.25
N VAL A 156 -14.49 -2.98 -17.46
CA VAL A 156 -15.10 -2.25 -16.35
C VAL A 156 -16.19 -1.34 -16.90
N ASP A 157 -17.40 -1.45 -16.37
CA ASP A 157 -18.48 -0.54 -16.71
C ASP A 157 -18.35 0.76 -15.90
N LEU A 158 -17.83 1.80 -16.56
CA LEU A 158 -17.62 3.11 -15.95
C LEU A 158 -18.93 3.88 -15.71
N SER A 159 -20.05 3.46 -16.31
CA SER A 159 -21.34 4.13 -16.13
C SER A 159 -21.96 3.86 -14.75
N LEU A 160 -21.49 2.81 -14.06
CA LEU A 160 -21.98 2.41 -12.74
C LEU A 160 -21.32 3.19 -11.59
N SER A 161 -20.32 4.02 -11.87
CA SER A 161 -19.55 4.68 -10.81
C SER A 161 -20.41 5.66 -10.00
N GLU A 162 -20.39 5.52 -8.67
CA GLU A 162 -21.18 6.32 -7.73
C GLU A 162 -20.47 7.64 -7.31
N ILE A 163 -19.24 7.89 -7.79
CA ILE A 163 -18.39 9.07 -7.46
C ILE A 163 -17.67 9.54 -8.73
#